data_AF-A0A0S7YHE9-F1
#
_entry.id   AF-A0A0S7YHE9-F1
#
_cell.length_a   1.000
_cell.length_b   1.000
_cell.length_c   1.000
_cell.angle_alpha   90.00
_cell.angle_beta   90.00
_cell.angle_gamma   90.00
#
_symmetry.space_group_name_H-M   'P 1'
#
loop_
_entity.id
_entity.type
_entity.pdbx_description
1 polymer ?
#
loop_
_entity_poly.entity_id
_entity_poly.type
_entity_poly.pdbx_seq_one_letter_code
_entity_poly.pdbx_strand_id
1 'polypeptide(L)'
;MKKKRKKKIKRMKKKKIRRKKKKPSIRELTADILKRTKKAMHYREITKRLKKRGYKFHRKDPERSVYIIINRYPKIFKKVRPAVYRMR
;
A
#
# COMPACT_ATOMS: atom_id res chain seq x y z
N MET A 1 34.42 31.33 -38.19
CA MET A 1 34.23 31.50 -36.72
C MET A 1 32.76 31.28 -36.31
N LYS A 2 32.36 30.08 -35.85
CA LYS A 2 31.02 29.83 -35.27
C LYS A 2 31.08 28.71 -34.22
N LYS A 3 31.30 29.01 -32.94
CA LYS A 3 31.19 28.00 -31.85
C LYS A 3 30.91 28.60 -30.47
N LYS A 4 30.02 29.60 -30.36
CA LYS A 4 29.63 30.23 -29.08
C LYS A 4 28.22 29.87 -28.55
N ARG A 5 27.59 28.79 -29.00
CA ARG A 5 26.19 28.45 -28.62
C ARG A 5 25.96 27.07 -27.95
N LYS A 6 26.98 26.44 -27.36
CA LYS A 6 26.81 25.10 -26.71
C LYS A 6 27.00 25.05 -25.19
N LYS A 7 27.14 26.19 -24.48
CA LYS A 7 27.39 26.20 -23.02
C LYS A 7 26.19 26.55 -22.12
N LYS A 8 24.98 26.78 -22.64
CA LYS A 8 23.79 27.10 -21.82
C LYS A 8 22.81 25.95 -21.56
N ILE A 9 22.99 24.76 -22.16
CA ILE A 9 21.99 23.68 -22.09
C ILE A 9 22.17 22.73 -20.89
N LYS A 10 23.35 22.69 -20.24
CA LYS A 10 23.62 21.71 -19.16
C LYS A 10 23.29 22.17 -17.73
N ARG A 11 22.43 23.18 -17.55
CA ARG A 11 21.99 23.66 -16.23
C ARG A 11 20.53 23.35 -15.87
N MET A 12 19.86 22.45 -16.58
CA MET A 12 18.65 21.82 -16.05
C MET A 12 19.05 20.55 -15.27
N LYS A 13 19.66 20.75 -14.09
CA LYS A 13 19.60 19.72 -13.05
C LYS A 13 18.11 19.52 -12.76
N LYS A 14 17.51 18.46 -13.34
CA LYS A 14 16.15 18.01 -13.02
C LYS A 14 16.04 17.97 -11.50
N LYS A 15 15.40 18.99 -10.89
CA LYS A 15 15.01 18.95 -9.49
C LYS A 15 14.13 17.70 -9.37
N LYS A 16 14.67 16.62 -8.80
CA LYS A 16 13.87 15.44 -8.44
C LYS A 16 12.80 15.94 -7.49
N ILE A 17 11.58 16.14 -8.01
CA ILE A 17 10.42 16.50 -7.21
C ILE A 17 10.31 15.41 -6.15
N ARG A 18 10.68 15.74 -4.90
CA ARG A 18 10.59 14.81 -3.77
C ARG A 18 9.11 14.52 -3.59
N ARG A 19 8.64 13.39 -4.13
CA ARG A 19 7.25 12.94 -3.98
C ARG A 19 6.98 12.85 -2.47
N LYS A 20 6.04 13.66 -1.97
CA LYS A 20 5.60 13.59 -0.57
C LYS A 20 5.21 12.13 -0.28
N LYS A 21 5.71 11.57 0.82
CA LYS A 21 5.38 10.20 1.25
C LYS A 21 3.86 10.14 1.43
N LYS A 22 3.17 9.38 0.57
CA LYS A 22 1.72 9.19 0.67
C LYS A 22 1.41 8.39 1.94
N LYS A 23 0.28 8.70 2.59
CA LYS A 23 -0.23 7.86 3.68
C LYS A 23 -0.46 6.45 3.14
N PRO A 24 0.00 5.40 3.85
CA PRO A 24 -0.12 4.04 3.37
C PRO A 24 -1.60 3.67 3.22
N SER A 25 -1.92 3.06 2.09
CA SER A 25 -3.28 2.60 1.79
C SER A 25 -3.66 1.42 2.68
N ILE A 26 -4.96 1.16 2.81
CA ILE A 26 -5.46 0.00 3.55
C ILE A 26 -4.91 -1.32 3.01
N ARG A 27 -4.67 -1.39 1.69
CA ARG A 27 -4.04 -2.52 1.00
C ARG A 27 -2.61 -2.72 1.47
N GLU A 28 -1.81 -1.66 1.47
CA GLU A 28 -0.40 -1.72 1.89
C GLU A 28 -0.28 -2.09 3.37
N LEU A 29 -1.14 -1.51 4.22
CA LEU A 29 -1.18 -1.86 5.64
C LEU A 29 -1.60 -3.31 5.85
N THR A 30 -2.58 -3.80 5.09
CA THR A 30 -3.01 -5.21 5.15
C THR A 30 -1.88 -6.16 4.71
N ALA A 31 -1.19 -5.82 3.62
CA ALA A 31 -0.04 -6.59 3.14
C ALA A 31 1.10 -6.59 4.16
N ASP A 32 1.42 -5.45 4.77
CA ASP A 32 2.44 -5.37 5.81
C ASP A 32 2.05 -6.17 7.07
N ILE A 33 0.77 -6.16 7.47
CA ILE A 33 0.26 -7.00 8.57
C ILE A 33 0.52 -8.48 8.26
N LEU A 34 0.09 -8.96 7.08
CA LEU A 34 0.22 -10.36 6.72
C LEU A 34 1.69 -10.78 6.50
N LYS A 35 2.51 -9.89 5.93
CA LYS A 35 3.95 -10.11 5.73
C LYS A 35 4.68 -10.26 7.06
N ARG A 36 4.37 -9.43 8.06
CA ARG A 36 4.98 -9.51 9.40
C ARG A 36 4.57 -10.76 10.15
N THR A 37 3.31 -11.17 10.04
CA THR A 37 2.81 -12.34 10.77
C THR A 37 3.27 -13.66 10.17
N LYS A 38 3.54 -13.72 8.86
CA LYS A 38 3.83 -14.95 8.10
C LYS A 38 2.77 -16.06 8.22
N LYS A 39 1.65 -15.80 8.89
CA LYS A 39 0.52 -16.71 9.11
C LYS A 39 -0.70 -16.24 8.33
N ALA A 40 -1.56 -17.18 7.98
CA ALA A 40 -2.89 -16.85 7.47
C ALA A 40 -3.74 -16.27 8.61
N MET A 41 -4.51 -15.22 8.32
CA MET A 41 -5.36 -14.55 9.30
C MET A 41 -6.75 -14.27 8.77
N HIS A 42 -7.71 -14.23 9.69
CA HIS A 42 -9.07 -13.84 9.38
C HIS A 42 -9.16 -12.33 9.11
N TYR A 43 -10.02 -11.90 8.19
CA TYR A 43 -10.18 -10.46 7.88
C TYR A 43 -10.57 -9.61 9.11
N ARG A 44 -11.25 -10.19 10.11
CA ARG A 44 -11.64 -9.52 11.37
C ARG A 44 -10.42 -9.21 12.22
N GLU A 45 -9.48 -10.14 12.31
CA GLU A 45 -8.21 -9.92 13.01
C GLU A 45 -7.34 -8.89 12.31
N ILE A 46 -7.28 -8.94 10.97
CA ILE A 46 -6.61 -7.93 10.16
C ILE A 46 -7.21 -6.55 10.46
N THR A 47 -8.54 -6.46 10.51
CA THR A 47 -9.27 -5.22 10.83
C THR A 47 -8.92 -4.71 12.24
N LYS A 48 -8.89 -5.60 13.25
CA LYS A 48 -8.45 -5.24 14.62
C LYS A 48 -7.02 -4.70 14.63
N ARG A 49 -6.10 -5.33 13.90
CA ARG A 49 -4.70 -4.88 13.80
C ARG A 49 -4.57 -3.53 13.07
N LEU A 50 -5.39 -3.29 12.05
CA LEU A 50 -5.45 -1.98 11.36
C LEU A 50 -5.91 -0.88 12.31
N LYS A 51 -6.97 -1.13 13.09
CA LYS A 51 -7.45 -0.20 14.13
C LYS A 51 -6.35 0.07 15.18
N LYS A 52 -5.68 -0.98 15.67
CA LYS A 52 -4.57 -0.86 16.63
C LYS A 52 -3.37 -0.07 16.09
N ARG A 53 -3.16 -0.09 14.77
CA ARG A 53 -2.14 0.72 14.07
C ARG A 53 -2.57 2.18 13.83
N GLY A 54 -3.78 2.57 14.27
CA GLY A 54 -4.29 3.92 14.08
C GLY A 54 -4.91 4.20 12.71
N TYR A 55 -5.20 3.16 11.91
CA TYR A 55 -5.91 3.36 10.65
C TYR A 55 -7.38 3.71 10.93
N LYS A 56 -7.79 4.91 10.51
CA LYS A 56 -9.18 5.38 10.61
C LYS A 56 -9.97 4.92 9.38
N PHE A 57 -10.98 4.10 9.61
CA PHE A 57 -11.89 3.65 8.55
C PHE A 57 -12.95 4.74 8.28
N HIS A 58 -13.21 5.00 7.01
CA HIS A 58 -14.27 5.94 6.61
C HIS A 58 -15.66 5.31 6.61
N ARG A 59 -15.75 3.97 6.49
CA ARG A 59 -17.02 3.26 6.46
C ARG A 59 -17.47 2.87 7.86
N LYS A 60 -18.79 2.85 8.07
CA LYS A 60 -19.44 2.33 9.29
C LYS A 60 -19.03 0.88 9.57
N ASP A 61 -18.89 0.07 8.52
CA ASP A 61 -18.39 -1.30 8.61
C ASP A 61 -16.92 -1.41 8.12
N PRO A 62 -15.95 -1.42 9.04
CA PRO A 62 -14.54 -1.56 8.71
C PRO A 62 -14.19 -2.98 8.27
N GLU A 63 -14.89 -4.01 8.75
CA GLU A 63 -14.59 -5.39 8.45
C GLU A 63 -14.88 -5.71 6.97
N ARG A 64 -16.05 -5.26 6.49
CA ARG A 64 -16.43 -5.39 5.08
C ARG A 64 -15.48 -4.63 4.16
N SER A 65 -14.93 -3.50 4.62
CA SER A 65 -13.92 -2.75 3.86
C SER A 65 -12.65 -3.57 3.63
N VAL A 66 -12.15 -4.22 4.68
CA VAL A 66 -10.97 -5.10 4.58
C VAL A 66 -11.27 -6.30 3.69
N TYR A 67 -12.42 -6.95 3.89
CA TYR A 67 -12.84 -8.10 3.09
C TYR A 67 -12.88 -7.78 1.59
N ILE A 68 -13.51 -6.66 1.21
CA ILE A 68 -13.58 -6.21 -0.19
C ILE A 68 -12.17 -5.94 -0.76
N ILE A 69 -11.31 -5.28 0.01
CA ILE A 69 -9.96 -4.97 -0.44
C ILE A 69 -9.15 -6.24 -0.68
N ILE A 70 -9.21 -7.19 0.25
CA ILE A 70 -8.46 -8.44 0.10
C ILE A 70 -8.93 -9.21 -1.15
N ASN A 71 -10.25 -9.34 -1.34
CA ASN A 71 -10.80 -10.04 -2.49
C ASN A 71 -10.60 -9.30 -3.82
N ARG A 72 -10.46 -7.98 -3.80
CA ARG A 72 -10.13 -7.17 -4.98
C ARG A 72 -8.71 -7.43 -5.49
N TYR A 73 -7.79 -7.93 -4.65
CA TYR A 73 -6.39 -8.15 -5.00
C TYR A 73 -5.94 -9.62 -4.83
N PRO A 74 -6.49 -10.57 -5.61
CA PRO A 74 -6.13 -11.99 -5.54
C PRO A 74 -4.68 -12.30 -6.00
N LYS A 75 -4.04 -11.34 -6.69
CA LYS A 75 -2.62 -11.43 -7.05
C LYS A 75 -1.69 -11.24 -5.84
N ILE A 76 -2.15 -10.55 -4.80
CA ILE A 76 -1.37 -10.23 -3.60
C ILE A 76 -1.76 -11.13 -2.43
N PHE A 77 -3.07 -11.37 -2.27
CA PHE A 77 -3.62 -12.15 -1.17
C PHE A 77 -4.15 -13.49 -1.66
N LYS A 78 -3.69 -14.57 -1.02
CA LYS A 78 -4.20 -15.93 -1.25
C LYS A 78 -5.24 -16.26 -0.19
N LYS A 79 -6.45 -16.61 -0.61
CA LYS A 79 -7.48 -17.19 0.27
C LYS A 79 -7.07 -18.63 0.62
N VAL A 80 -7.02 -18.95 1.92
CA VAL A 80 -6.65 -20.28 2.41
C VAL A 80 -7.90 -21.04 2.86
N ARG A 81 -8.80 -20.35 3.55
CA ARG A 81 -10.05 -20.86 4.10
C ARG A 81 -11.14 -19.79 3.98
N PRO A 82 -12.43 -20.08 4.24
CA PRO A 82 -13.45 -19.04 4.33
C PRO A 82 -12.98 -17.90 5.23
N ALA A 83 -13.02 -16.67 4.71
CA ALA A 83 -12.63 -15.46 5.42
C ALA A 83 -11.17 -15.36 5.93
N VAL A 84 -10.30 -16.32 5.61
CA VAL A 84 -8.90 -16.41 6.07
C VAL A 84 -7.93 -16.30 4.89
N TYR A 85 -6.96 -15.40 5.02
CA TYR A 85 -6.07 -14.99 3.94
C TYR A 85 -4.61 -14.97 4.38
N ARG A 86 -3.71 -15.23 3.44
CA ARG A 86 -2.25 -15.08 3.62
C ARG A 86 -1.64 -14.29 2.47
N MET A 87 -0.40 -13.83 2.63
CA MET A 87 0.38 -13.34 1.49
C MET A 87 0.56 -14.46 0.47
N ARG A 88 0.39 -14.12 -0.81
CA ARG A 88 0.69 -15.04 -1.91
C ARG A 88 2.19 -15.24 -2.05
#